data_AF-A0A921B460-F1
#
_entry.id   AF-A0A921B460-F1
#
_cell.length_a   1.000
_cell.length_b   1.000
_cell.length_c   1.000
_cell.angle_alpha   90.00
_cell.angle_beta   90.00
_cell.angle_gamma   90.00
#
_symmetry.space_group_name_H-M   'P 1'
#
loop_
_entity.id
_entity.type
_entity.pdbx_description
1 polymer ?
#
loop_
_entity_poly.entity_id
_entity_poly.type
_entity_poly.pdbx_seq_one_letter_code
_entity_poly.pdbx_strand_id
1 'polypeptide(L)'
;GLTVIGFKMAGKKPDHEHPYGHERSESISGLLISIVIMFVGLQFVKSSLDKIISPSALRLSTTVYIILVISIILKLAQVYFYRLIGKTIDSPTLIATAKDSLNDVFTTIAVLLSAIIQASTGWHLDGWVGLGVAIYILFSAASLIKTFINDLLGHQPGHELVERMDALLQTYDDILGFHDLLIHQYGPNMIFASVHVEFDSNWTLNQAHHVTDKIEHDFWHQAQIHLVCHIDPIDINNQKYAKIYEAVQAVIKHYELGLTTHDFHVEELVNGDKLIQFDVVVPEHITTSDDELLVSINHDLRKILGQVTAEITFDHNYIGDDHSLI
;
A
#
# COMPACT_ATOMS: atom_id res chain seq x y z
N GLY A 1 27.33 -0.07 0.76
CA GLY A 1 27.52 0.25 2.19
C GLY A 1 26.17 0.35 2.87
N LEU A 2 25.45 1.45 2.66
CA LEU A 2 24.13 1.69 3.26
C LEU A 2 23.12 0.57 2.94
N THR A 3 23.00 0.15 1.67
CA THR A 3 22.11 -0.96 1.26
C THR A 3 22.37 -2.25 2.03
N VAL A 4 23.63 -2.60 2.27
CA VAL A 4 24.01 -3.85 2.95
C VAL A 4 23.70 -3.77 4.45
N ILE A 5 23.92 -2.60 5.06
CA ILE A 5 23.58 -2.36 6.46
C ILE A 5 22.06 -2.40 6.64
N GLY A 6 21.32 -1.71 5.77
CA GLY A 6 19.87 -1.70 5.75
C GLY A 6 19.28 -3.09 5.58
N PHE A 7 19.78 -3.87 4.61
CA PHE A 7 19.33 -5.24 4.39
C PHE A 7 19.66 -6.16 5.58
N LYS A 8 20.85 -6.00 6.17
CA LYS A 8 21.24 -6.77 7.38
C LYS A 8 20.37 -6.42 8.59
N MET A 9 19.96 -5.16 8.71
CA MET A 9 19.03 -4.73 9.76
C MET A 9 17.63 -5.25 9.50
N ALA A 10 17.16 -5.23 8.25
CA ALA A 10 15.84 -5.72 7.86
C ALA A 10 15.66 -7.21 8.14
N GLY A 11 16.71 -8.02 7.88
CA GLY A 11 16.71 -9.44 8.21
C GLY A 11 16.85 -9.77 9.71
N LYS A 12 16.87 -8.78 10.60
CA LYS A 12 16.94 -9.02 12.04
C LYS A 12 15.56 -9.46 12.55
N LYS A 13 15.53 -10.61 13.25
CA LYS A 13 14.32 -11.13 13.90
C LYS A 13 13.74 -10.12 14.91
N PRO A 14 12.43 -10.20 15.20
CA PRO A 14 11.81 -9.42 16.26
C PRO A 14 12.58 -9.44 17.58
N ASP A 15 12.65 -8.29 18.24
CA ASP A 15 13.27 -8.13 19.54
C ASP A 15 12.33 -7.35 20.48
N HIS A 16 12.74 -7.19 21.75
CA HIS A 16 11.89 -6.57 22.78
C HIS A 16 11.53 -5.11 22.47
N GLU A 17 12.38 -4.39 21.73
CA GLU A 17 12.11 -3.01 21.32
C GLU A 17 11.27 -2.95 20.03
N HIS A 18 11.34 -4.00 19.21
CA HIS A 18 10.69 -4.10 17.90
C HIS A 18 9.96 -5.45 17.76
N PRO A 19 8.78 -5.61 18.39
CA PRO A 19 8.05 -6.89 18.44
C PRO A 19 7.53 -7.35 17.07
N TYR A 20 7.38 -6.43 16.12
CA TYR A 20 6.96 -6.74 14.75
C TYR A 20 8.14 -6.92 13.77
N GLY A 21 9.38 -6.95 14.29
CA GLY A 21 10.57 -7.10 13.48
C GLY A 21 11.15 -5.79 12.97
N HIS A 22 12.20 -5.92 12.14
CA HIS A 22 12.97 -4.80 11.63
C HIS A 22 12.80 -4.59 10.13
N GLU A 23 11.86 -5.25 9.47
CA GLU A 23 11.78 -5.24 8.00
C GLU A 23 11.61 -3.83 7.41
N ARG A 24 10.86 -2.93 8.07
CA ARG A 24 10.74 -1.52 7.66
C ARG A 24 12.08 -0.76 7.66
N SER A 25 13.13 -1.27 8.31
CA SER A 25 14.48 -0.70 8.22
C SER A 25 15.04 -0.76 6.80
N GLU A 26 14.55 -1.68 5.96
CA GLU A 26 14.80 -1.67 4.53
C GLU A 26 14.26 -0.37 3.90
N SER A 27 12.98 -0.05 4.09
CA SER A 27 12.37 1.17 3.55
C SER A 27 13.05 2.43 4.08
N ILE A 28 13.45 2.47 5.36
CA ILE A 28 14.22 3.59 5.93
C ILE A 28 15.58 3.73 5.22
N SER A 29 16.27 2.62 4.99
CA SER A 29 17.58 2.64 4.33
C SER A 29 17.46 3.07 2.87
N GLY A 30 16.44 2.56 2.16
CA GLY A 30 16.10 2.96 0.81
C GLY A 30 15.75 4.45 0.70
N LEU A 31 15.00 4.99 1.67
CA LEU A 31 14.69 6.41 1.77
C LEU A 31 15.97 7.25 1.93
N LEU A 32 16.85 6.89 2.86
CA LEU A 32 18.12 7.59 3.07
C LEU A 32 19.00 7.58 1.81
N ILE A 33 19.10 6.43 1.11
CA ILE A 33 19.81 6.32 -0.16
C ILE A 33 19.20 7.27 -1.19
N SER A 34 17.88 7.29 -1.31
CA SER A 34 17.18 8.13 -2.29
C SER A 34 17.38 9.63 -2.04
N ILE A 35 17.48 10.04 -0.78
CA ILE A 35 17.85 11.42 -0.39
C ILE A 35 19.29 11.75 -0.81
N VAL A 36 20.24 10.82 -0.62
CA VAL A 36 21.62 11.00 -1.08
C VAL A 36 21.68 11.14 -2.61
N ILE A 37 20.93 10.30 -3.34
CA ILE A 37 20.85 10.38 -4.81
C ILE A 37 20.26 11.73 -5.25
N MET A 38 19.21 12.21 -4.57
CA MET A 38 18.62 13.53 -4.81
C MET A 38 19.67 14.64 -4.65
N PHE A 39 20.45 14.60 -3.56
CA PHE A 39 21.51 15.58 -3.32
C PHE A 39 22.60 15.54 -4.40
N VAL A 40 23.05 14.35 -4.81
CA VAL A 40 24.02 14.17 -5.90
C VAL A 40 23.45 14.70 -7.23
N GLY A 41 22.17 14.44 -7.52
CA GLY A 41 21.48 14.97 -8.69
C GLY A 41 21.48 16.51 -8.73
N LEU A 42 21.25 17.17 -7.59
CA LEU A 42 21.30 18.63 -7.49
C LEU A 42 22.72 19.19 -7.74
N GLN A 43 23.76 18.50 -7.26
CA GLN A 43 25.14 18.87 -7.56
C GLN A 43 25.45 18.71 -9.06
N PHE A 44 24.91 17.69 -9.72
CA PHE A 44 25.04 17.53 -11.17
C PHE A 44 24.31 18.62 -11.95
N VAL A 45 23.13 19.07 -11.52
CA VAL A 45 22.47 20.23 -12.14
C VAL A 45 23.38 21.45 -12.07
N LYS A 46 23.90 21.75 -10.88
CA LYS A 46 24.81 22.89 -10.68
C LYS A 46 26.05 22.78 -11.58
N SER A 47 26.74 21.64 -11.56
CA SER A 47 27.92 21.42 -12.39
C SER A 47 27.64 21.52 -13.89
N SER A 48 26.45 21.05 -14.32
CA SER A 48 26.03 21.12 -15.72
C SER A 48 25.74 22.57 -16.14
N LEU A 49 25.07 23.36 -15.29
CA LEU A 49 24.84 24.79 -15.52
C LEU A 49 26.17 25.57 -15.58
N ASP A 50 27.10 25.28 -14.68
CA ASP A 50 28.43 25.91 -14.68
C ASP A 50 29.17 25.65 -16.01
N LYS A 51 29.06 24.43 -16.56
CA LYS A 51 29.63 24.07 -17.86
C LYS A 51 28.91 24.72 -19.06
N ILE A 52 27.62 25.02 -18.94
CA ILE A 52 26.88 25.77 -19.96
C ILE A 52 27.32 27.24 -19.96
N ILE A 53 27.44 27.84 -18.78
CA ILE A 53 27.80 29.26 -18.62
C ILE A 53 29.28 29.50 -18.93
N SER A 54 30.16 28.59 -18.49
CA SER A 54 31.61 28.65 -18.68
C SER A 54 32.11 27.38 -19.39
N PRO A 55 32.02 27.32 -20.73
CA PRO A 55 32.46 26.16 -21.49
C PRO A 55 33.95 25.90 -21.28
N SER A 56 34.29 24.69 -20.82
CA SER A 56 35.66 24.23 -20.72
C SER A 56 35.90 23.07 -21.68
N ALA A 57 37.10 23.01 -22.26
CA ALA A 57 37.46 21.91 -23.14
C ALA A 57 37.65 20.62 -22.32
N LEU A 58 36.80 19.63 -22.55
CA LEU A 58 36.89 18.31 -21.95
C LEU A 58 37.96 17.52 -22.72
N ARG A 59 39.23 17.67 -22.35
CA ARG A 59 40.32 16.87 -22.92
C ARG A 59 40.47 15.56 -22.15
N LEU A 60 39.73 14.54 -22.57
CA LEU A 60 39.92 13.18 -22.06
C LEU A 60 41.09 12.50 -22.78
N SER A 61 41.97 11.84 -22.02
CA SER A 61 43.02 10.99 -22.61
C SER A 61 42.43 9.66 -23.07
N THR A 62 43.10 8.98 -24.02
CA THR A 62 42.69 7.65 -24.50
C THR A 62 42.51 6.64 -23.36
N THR A 63 43.34 6.73 -22.32
CA THR A 63 43.22 5.90 -21.11
C THR A 63 41.91 6.15 -20.39
N VAL A 64 41.46 7.41 -20.28
CA VAL A 64 40.18 7.76 -19.63
C VAL A 64 39.00 7.19 -20.41
N TYR A 65 39.03 7.24 -21.75
CA TYR A 65 37.99 6.61 -22.57
C TYR A 65 37.83 5.11 -22.28
N ILE A 66 38.94 4.37 -22.21
CA ILE A 66 38.93 2.93 -21.90
C ILE A 66 38.34 2.69 -20.51
N ILE A 67 38.73 3.49 -19.51
CA ILE A 67 38.21 3.38 -18.14
C ILE A 67 36.70 3.63 -18.11
N LEU A 68 36.19 4.64 -18.81
CA LEU A 68 34.75 4.95 -18.85
C LEU A 68 33.94 3.80 -19.49
N VAL A 69 34.45 3.20 -20.57
CA VAL A 69 33.80 2.04 -21.21
C VAL A 69 33.77 0.84 -20.26
N ILE A 70 34.88 0.53 -19.60
CA ILE A 70 34.93 -0.55 -18.60
C ILE A 70 33.96 -0.26 -17.44
N SER A 71 33.91 0.98 -16.96
CA SER A 71 32.99 1.42 -15.90
C SER A 71 31.52 1.17 -16.27
N ILE A 72 31.13 1.53 -17.51
CA ILE A 72 29.76 1.28 -18.02
C ILE A 72 29.44 -0.22 -18.00
N ILE A 73 30.36 -1.08 -18.46
CA ILE A 73 30.14 -2.54 -18.48
C ILE A 73 29.94 -3.07 -17.06
N LEU A 74 30.80 -2.66 -16.12
CA LEU A 74 30.70 -3.07 -14.72
C LEU A 74 29.40 -2.59 -14.06
N LYS A 75 28.99 -1.34 -14.33
CA LYS A 75 27.75 -0.79 -13.81
C LYS A 75 26.52 -1.47 -14.40
N LEU A 76 26.51 -1.79 -15.70
CA LEU A 76 25.43 -2.58 -16.30
C LEU A 76 25.33 -3.99 -15.69
N ALA A 77 26.47 -4.63 -15.40
CA ALA A 77 26.48 -5.90 -14.69
C ALA A 77 25.89 -5.76 -13.27
N GLN A 78 26.22 -4.67 -12.55
CA GLN A 78 25.61 -4.36 -11.25
C GLN A 78 24.10 -4.12 -11.34
N VAL A 79 23.63 -3.35 -12.33
CA VAL A 79 22.19 -3.12 -12.57
C VAL A 79 21.46 -4.45 -12.77
N TYR A 80 22.00 -5.33 -13.62
CA TYR A 80 21.40 -6.64 -13.87
C TYR A 80 21.33 -7.47 -12.59
N PHE A 81 22.44 -7.58 -11.86
CA PHE A 81 22.53 -8.33 -10.62
C PHE A 81 21.54 -7.83 -9.55
N TYR A 82 21.51 -6.52 -9.31
CA TYR A 82 20.62 -5.93 -8.30
C TYR A 82 19.14 -6.01 -8.70
N ARG A 83 18.80 -5.86 -9.99
CA ARG A 83 17.42 -6.07 -10.45
C ARG A 83 16.97 -7.51 -10.32
N LEU A 84 17.84 -8.46 -10.67
CA LEU A 84 17.52 -9.88 -10.60
C LEU A 84 17.19 -10.27 -9.15
N ILE A 85 18.09 -9.96 -8.22
CA ILE A 85 17.88 -10.28 -6.80
C ILE A 85 16.73 -9.47 -6.25
N GLY A 86 16.69 -8.15 -6.48
CA GLY A 86 15.65 -7.26 -5.96
C GLY A 86 14.24 -7.68 -6.36
N LYS A 87 14.05 -8.21 -7.58
CA LYS A 87 12.74 -8.78 -7.99
C LYS A 87 12.46 -10.15 -7.40
N THR A 88 13.49 -10.96 -7.15
CA THR A 88 13.32 -12.33 -6.64
C THR A 88 12.90 -12.34 -5.18
N ILE A 89 13.37 -11.38 -4.39
CA ILE A 89 13.09 -11.27 -2.96
C ILE A 89 12.17 -10.10 -2.62
N ASP A 90 11.54 -9.50 -3.63
CA ASP A 90 10.70 -8.30 -3.54
C ASP A 90 11.30 -7.21 -2.63
N SER A 91 12.54 -6.81 -2.94
CA SER A 91 13.31 -5.82 -2.16
C SER A 91 13.32 -4.46 -2.86
N PRO A 92 12.51 -3.49 -2.40
CA PRO A 92 12.51 -2.14 -2.95
C PRO A 92 13.87 -1.46 -2.85
N THR A 93 14.67 -1.78 -1.82
CA THR A 93 16.00 -1.18 -1.64
C THR A 93 17.02 -1.68 -2.66
N LEU A 94 16.99 -2.97 -3.02
CA LEU A 94 17.83 -3.47 -4.12
C LEU A 94 17.40 -2.90 -5.47
N ILE A 95 16.09 -2.73 -5.70
CA ILE A 95 15.58 -2.05 -6.90
C ILE A 95 16.04 -0.58 -6.94
N ALA A 96 16.02 0.13 -5.81
CA ALA A 96 16.55 1.49 -5.70
C ALA A 96 18.05 1.55 -6.01
N THR A 97 18.83 0.61 -5.45
CA THR A 97 20.28 0.48 -5.70
C THR A 97 20.58 0.15 -7.17
N ALA A 98 19.71 -0.62 -7.82
CA ALA A 98 19.81 -0.88 -9.25
C ALA A 98 19.52 0.37 -10.10
N LYS A 99 18.51 1.18 -9.72
CA LYS A 99 18.23 2.46 -10.40
C LYS A 99 19.38 3.44 -10.22
N ASP A 100 20.01 3.50 -9.04
CA ASP A 100 21.21 4.28 -8.79
C ASP A 100 22.38 3.87 -9.72
N SER A 101 22.65 2.56 -9.79
CA SER A 101 23.68 2.03 -10.70
C SER A 101 23.37 2.34 -12.17
N LEU A 102 22.10 2.42 -12.56
CA LEU A 102 21.68 2.81 -13.90
C LEU A 102 21.88 4.31 -14.15
N ASN A 103 21.61 5.16 -13.17
CA ASN A 103 21.90 6.59 -13.23
C ASN A 103 23.39 6.85 -13.47
N ASP A 104 24.27 6.07 -12.85
CA ASP A 104 25.72 6.12 -13.10
C ASP A 104 26.07 5.72 -14.54
N VAL A 105 25.39 4.71 -15.11
CA VAL A 105 25.57 4.33 -16.53
C VAL A 105 25.21 5.50 -17.44
N PHE A 106 24.04 6.12 -17.25
CA PHE A 106 23.60 7.25 -18.08
C PHE A 106 24.54 8.44 -17.94
N THR A 107 24.98 8.76 -16.73
CA THR A 107 25.95 9.83 -16.48
C THR A 107 27.27 9.56 -17.20
N THR A 108 27.78 8.34 -17.12
CA THR A 108 29.04 7.96 -17.76
C THR A 108 28.94 7.99 -19.30
N ILE A 109 27.82 7.50 -19.85
CA ILE A 109 27.54 7.56 -21.30
C ILE A 109 27.43 9.01 -21.76
N ALA A 110 26.74 9.87 -21.01
CA ALA A 110 26.60 11.29 -21.33
C ALA A 110 27.96 11.99 -21.43
N VAL A 111 28.84 11.77 -20.45
CA VAL A 111 30.21 12.30 -20.46
C VAL A 111 31.00 11.76 -21.66
N LEU A 112 30.89 10.46 -21.93
CA LEU A 112 31.59 9.82 -23.05
C LEU A 112 31.17 10.39 -24.40
N LEU A 113 29.85 10.49 -24.65
CA LEU A 113 29.30 11.04 -25.89
C LEU A 113 29.66 12.52 -26.05
N SER A 114 29.57 13.31 -24.97
CA SER A 114 29.90 14.73 -24.99
C SER A 114 31.38 14.95 -25.33
N ALA A 115 32.28 14.12 -24.80
CA ALA A 115 33.70 14.17 -25.11
C ALA A 115 34.00 13.80 -26.58
N ILE A 116 33.33 12.78 -27.12
CA ILE A 116 33.47 12.37 -28.54
C ILE A 116 32.98 13.47 -29.48
N ILE A 117 31.83 14.09 -29.18
CA ILE A 117 31.26 15.17 -29.99
C ILE A 117 32.17 16.40 -29.93
N GLN A 118 32.67 16.76 -28.74
CA GLN A 118 33.60 17.87 -28.61
C GLN A 118 34.91 17.64 -29.36
N ALA A 119 35.45 16.41 -29.33
CA ALA A 119 36.68 16.05 -30.05
C ALA A 119 36.51 16.11 -31.58
N SER A 120 35.30 15.83 -32.10
CA SER A 120 35.02 15.79 -33.55
C SER A 120 34.50 17.12 -34.11
N THR A 121 33.71 17.89 -33.35
CA THR A 121 33.03 19.11 -33.82
C THR A 121 33.49 20.40 -33.14
N GLY A 122 34.19 20.29 -32.00
CA GLY A 122 34.53 21.44 -31.14
C GLY A 122 33.36 22.00 -30.33
N TRP A 123 32.15 21.43 -30.43
CA TRP A 123 30.97 21.91 -29.72
C TRP A 123 30.97 21.46 -28.25
N HIS A 124 30.62 22.39 -27.35
CA HIS A 124 30.62 22.16 -25.91
C HIS A 124 29.23 21.71 -25.44
N LEU A 125 28.86 20.46 -25.73
CA LEU A 125 27.54 19.92 -25.38
C LEU A 125 27.47 19.28 -23.99
N ASP A 126 28.61 19.10 -23.31
CA ASP A 126 28.72 18.38 -22.04
C ASP A 126 27.80 18.96 -20.94
N GLY A 127 27.67 20.29 -20.89
CA GLY A 127 26.75 20.94 -19.96
C GLY A 127 25.27 20.65 -20.26
N TRP A 128 24.85 20.62 -21.52
CA TRP A 128 23.46 20.35 -21.91
C TRP A 128 23.08 18.88 -21.71
N VAL A 129 23.95 17.96 -22.11
CA VAL A 129 23.72 16.52 -21.93
C VAL A 129 23.74 16.18 -20.43
N GLY A 130 24.71 16.74 -19.68
CA GLY A 130 24.77 16.59 -18.23
C GLY A 130 23.51 17.10 -17.53
N LEU A 131 22.95 18.23 -17.97
CA LEU A 131 21.71 18.78 -17.41
C LEU A 131 20.52 17.84 -17.64
N GLY A 132 20.40 17.27 -18.85
CA GLY A 132 19.36 16.29 -19.16
C GLY A 132 19.43 15.05 -18.26
N VAL A 133 20.64 14.51 -18.06
CA VAL A 133 20.84 13.38 -17.14
C VAL A 133 20.53 13.76 -15.69
N ALA A 134 20.95 14.94 -15.25
CA ALA A 134 20.69 15.40 -13.89
C ALA A 134 19.18 15.50 -13.59
N ILE A 135 18.38 16.01 -14.54
CA ILE A 135 16.92 16.05 -14.43
C ILE A 135 16.33 14.63 -14.31
N TYR A 136 16.81 13.69 -15.12
CA TYR A 136 16.38 12.28 -15.04
C TYR A 136 16.69 11.66 -13.67
N ILE A 137 17.89 11.91 -13.14
CA ILE A 137 18.30 11.44 -11.80
C ILE A 137 17.37 12.00 -10.72
N LEU A 138 17.07 13.31 -10.76
CA LEU A 138 16.17 13.95 -9.80
C LEU A 138 14.75 13.35 -9.86
N PHE A 139 14.22 13.12 -11.05
CA PHE A 139 12.92 12.47 -11.22
C PHE A 139 12.93 11.05 -10.64
N SER A 140 13.96 10.26 -10.94
CA SER A 140 14.11 8.91 -10.39
C SER A 140 14.23 8.92 -8.86
N ALA A 141 14.97 9.87 -8.29
CA ALA A 141 15.13 10.00 -6.84
C ALA A 141 13.81 10.41 -6.16
N ALA A 142 13.06 11.35 -6.74
CA ALA A 142 11.75 11.75 -6.23
C ALA A 142 10.75 10.58 -6.23
N SER A 143 10.72 9.80 -7.31
CA SER A 143 9.88 8.61 -7.41
C SER A 143 10.24 7.56 -6.33
N LEU A 144 11.52 7.33 -6.08
CA LEU A 144 11.97 6.43 -5.02
C LEU A 144 11.59 6.94 -3.63
N ILE A 145 11.79 8.22 -3.34
CA ILE A 145 11.39 8.84 -2.06
C ILE A 145 9.89 8.63 -1.83
N LYS A 146 9.04 8.91 -2.83
CA LYS A 146 7.59 8.68 -2.73
C LYS A 146 7.26 7.23 -2.41
N THR A 147 7.94 6.29 -3.06
CA THR A 147 7.75 4.84 -2.84
C THR A 147 8.04 4.50 -1.38
N PHE A 148 9.20 4.87 -0.85
CA PHE A 148 9.58 4.55 0.53
C PHE A 148 8.75 5.27 1.58
N ILE A 149 8.30 6.50 1.32
CA ILE A 149 7.36 7.20 2.23
C ILE A 149 6.04 6.45 2.29
N ASN A 150 5.49 6.01 1.14
CA ASN A 150 4.26 5.24 1.11
C ASN A 150 4.42 3.92 1.88
N ASP A 151 5.53 3.20 1.72
CA ASP A 151 5.81 1.98 2.49
C ASP A 151 5.84 2.24 4.00
N LEU A 152 6.38 3.38 4.43
CA LEU A 152 6.44 3.75 5.85
C LEU A 152 5.09 4.17 6.43
N LEU A 153 4.27 4.89 5.65
CA LEU A 153 2.92 5.29 6.03
C LEU A 153 1.94 4.11 6.02
N GLY A 154 2.25 3.07 5.24
CA GLY A 154 1.34 1.98 4.93
C GLY A 154 0.80 2.16 3.51
N HIS A 155 1.20 1.27 2.61
CA HIS A 155 0.63 1.26 1.26
C HIS A 155 -0.63 0.40 1.24
N GLN A 156 -1.52 0.71 0.28
CA GLN A 156 -2.68 -0.11 0.00
C GLN A 156 -2.24 -1.54 -0.31
N PRO A 157 -2.89 -2.58 0.26
CA PRO A 157 -2.63 -3.96 -0.09
C PRO A 157 -2.83 -4.19 -1.59
N GLY A 158 -2.03 -5.06 -2.19
CA GLY A 158 -2.24 -5.43 -3.59
C GLY A 158 -3.59 -6.15 -3.77
N HIS A 159 -4.30 -5.86 -4.85
CA HIS A 159 -5.60 -6.48 -5.17
C HIS A 159 -5.55 -8.01 -5.11
N GLU A 160 -4.47 -8.61 -5.61
CA GLU A 160 -4.25 -10.07 -5.59
C GLU A 160 -4.15 -10.64 -4.17
N LEU A 161 -3.61 -9.87 -3.20
CA LEU A 161 -3.57 -10.29 -1.81
C LEU A 161 -4.97 -10.30 -1.20
N VAL A 162 -5.75 -9.24 -1.46
CA VAL A 162 -7.14 -9.11 -0.97
C VAL A 162 -8.00 -10.26 -1.53
N GLU A 163 -8.00 -10.46 -2.84
CA GLU A 163 -8.75 -11.54 -3.49
C GLU A 163 -8.37 -12.93 -2.94
N ARG A 164 -7.10 -13.14 -2.62
CA ARG A 164 -6.64 -14.41 -2.03
C ARG A 164 -7.16 -14.60 -0.61
N MET A 165 -7.23 -13.53 0.18
CA MET A 165 -7.76 -13.59 1.54
C MET A 165 -9.27 -13.83 1.51
N ASP A 166 -10.00 -13.12 0.65
CA ASP A 166 -11.44 -13.30 0.47
C ASP A 166 -11.76 -14.74 0.02
N ALA A 167 -11.05 -15.25 -0.98
CA ALA A 167 -11.23 -16.61 -1.47
C ALA A 167 -10.96 -17.66 -0.39
N LEU A 168 -10.04 -17.41 0.54
CA LEU A 168 -9.75 -18.32 1.65
C LEU A 168 -10.84 -18.25 2.73
N LEU A 169 -11.30 -17.06 3.11
CA LEU A 169 -12.41 -16.87 4.07
C LEU A 169 -13.71 -17.50 3.56
N GLN A 170 -14.00 -17.41 2.27
CA GLN A 170 -15.15 -18.05 1.64
C GLN A 170 -15.13 -19.58 1.67
N THR A 171 -14.01 -20.22 2.02
CA THR A 171 -13.96 -21.70 2.13
C THR A 171 -14.56 -22.25 3.43
N TYR A 172 -14.87 -21.39 4.40
CA TYR A 172 -15.40 -21.80 5.69
C TYR A 172 -16.94 -21.76 5.68
N ASP A 173 -17.58 -22.92 5.55
CA ASP A 173 -19.05 -23.04 5.62
C ASP A 173 -19.62 -22.72 7.02
N ASP A 174 -18.76 -22.66 8.03
CA ASP A 174 -19.10 -22.43 9.44
C ASP A 174 -19.38 -20.95 9.78
N ILE A 175 -18.96 -20.01 8.91
CA ILE A 175 -19.16 -18.56 9.10
C ILE A 175 -20.34 -18.09 8.24
N LEU A 176 -21.10 -17.12 8.72
CA LEU A 176 -22.21 -16.52 7.97
C LEU A 176 -21.71 -15.51 6.93
N GLY A 177 -20.61 -14.84 7.26
CA GLY A 177 -20.06 -13.75 6.48
C GLY A 177 -18.80 -13.22 7.15
N PHE A 178 -18.21 -12.22 6.50
CA PHE A 178 -17.11 -11.45 7.06
C PHE A 178 -17.12 -10.05 6.45
N HIS A 179 -16.68 -9.08 7.23
CA HIS A 179 -16.50 -7.70 6.82
C HIS A 179 -15.26 -7.13 7.54
N ASP A 180 -14.91 -5.88 7.25
CA ASP A 180 -13.82 -5.20 7.93
C ASP A 180 -12.45 -5.89 7.89
N LEU A 181 -12.10 -6.47 6.73
CA LEU A 181 -10.74 -6.92 6.39
C LEU A 181 -9.67 -5.80 6.33
N LEU A 182 -9.10 -5.42 7.47
CA LEU A 182 -8.01 -4.47 7.57
C LEU A 182 -6.66 -5.17 7.43
N ILE A 183 -5.84 -4.75 6.47
CA ILE A 183 -4.52 -5.36 6.20
C ILE A 183 -3.42 -4.34 6.46
N HIS A 184 -2.44 -4.74 7.26
CA HIS A 184 -1.26 -3.97 7.60
C HIS A 184 0.02 -4.71 7.23
N GLN A 185 0.80 -4.11 6.33
CA GLN A 185 2.09 -4.65 5.93
C GLN A 185 3.24 -4.00 6.70
N TYR A 186 4.13 -4.82 7.24
CA TYR A 186 5.32 -4.42 8.00
C TYR A 186 6.58 -4.94 7.32
N GLY A 187 6.70 -4.69 6.01
CA GLY A 187 7.79 -5.21 5.18
C GLY A 187 7.34 -6.32 4.23
N PRO A 188 8.24 -6.87 3.42
CA PRO A 188 7.88 -7.82 2.37
C PRO A 188 7.37 -9.17 2.91
N ASN A 189 7.69 -9.58 4.14
CA ASN A 189 7.31 -10.92 4.66
C ASN A 189 6.42 -10.88 5.90
N MET A 190 6.17 -9.70 6.48
CA MET A 190 5.34 -9.57 7.68
C MET A 190 4.03 -8.86 7.33
N ILE A 191 2.97 -9.65 7.17
CA ILE A 191 1.61 -9.16 6.91
C ILE A 191 0.75 -9.49 8.13
N PHE A 192 0.11 -8.46 8.67
CA PHE A 192 -0.90 -8.55 9.71
C PHE A 192 -2.24 -8.20 9.10
N ALA A 193 -3.30 -8.88 9.53
CA ALA A 193 -4.65 -8.52 9.14
C ALA A 193 -5.60 -8.69 10.33
N SER A 194 -6.67 -7.91 10.34
CA SER A 194 -7.82 -8.13 11.19
C SER A 194 -9.08 -8.19 10.35
N VAL A 195 -10.04 -9.00 10.76
CA VAL A 195 -11.31 -9.17 10.05
C VAL A 195 -12.42 -9.44 11.06
N HIS A 196 -13.62 -8.93 10.79
CA HIS A 196 -14.81 -9.32 11.53
C HIS A 196 -15.42 -10.55 10.86
N VAL A 197 -15.68 -11.58 11.66
CA VAL A 197 -16.25 -12.84 11.18
C VAL A 197 -17.60 -13.05 11.84
N GLU A 198 -18.62 -13.22 11.01
CA GLU A 198 -20.00 -13.32 11.45
C GLU A 198 -20.36 -14.75 11.81
N PHE A 199 -20.93 -14.94 13.00
CA PHE A 199 -21.41 -16.23 13.50
C PHE A 199 -22.86 -16.13 13.97
N ASP A 200 -23.62 -17.23 13.91
CA ASP A 200 -24.97 -17.27 14.49
C ASP A 200 -24.90 -17.01 16.00
N SER A 201 -25.69 -16.06 16.50
CA SER A 201 -25.76 -15.70 17.92
C SER A 201 -26.17 -16.84 18.86
N ASN A 202 -26.71 -17.94 18.32
CA ASN A 202 -27.00 -19.17 19.06
C ASN A 202 -25.76 -20.02 19.35
N TRP A 203 -24.62 -19.73 18.70
CA TRP A 203 -23.38 -20.43 18.96
C TRP A 203 -22.84 -20.09 20.36
N THR A 204 -22.24 -21.08 21.01
CA THR A 204 -21.46 -20.81 22.21
C THR A 204 -20.15 -20.12 21.83
N LEU A 205 -19.63 -19.25 22.70
CA LEU A 205 -18.34 -18.59 22.49
C LEU A 205 -17.21 -19.58 22.18
N ASN A 206 -17.22 -20.77 22.78
CA ASN A 206 -16.22 -21.80 22.52
C ASN A 206 -16.30 -22.38 21.09
N GLN A 207 -17.50 -22.47 20.51
CA GLN A 207 -17.67 -22.94 19.14
C GLN A 207 -17.13 -21.90 18.15
N ALA A 208 -17.51 -20.63 18.32
CA ALA A 208 -17.00 -19.54 17.50
C ALA A 208 -15.47 -19.44 17.61
N HIS A 209 -14.92 -19.45 18.84
CA HIS A 209 -13.47 -19.43 19.07
C HIS A 209 -12.75 -20.59 18.39
N HIS A 210 -13.32 -21.80 18.38
CA HIS A 210 -12.68 -22.95 17.74
C HIS A 210 -12.58 -22.79 16.22
N VAL A 211 -13.60 -22.21 15.58
CA VAL A 211 -13.58 -21.91 14.14
C VAL A 211 -12.62 -20.76 13.85
N THR A 212 -12.67 -19.69 14.65
CA THR A 212 -11.70 -18.58 14.57
C THR A 212 -10.25 -19.05 14.68
N ASP A 213 -9.91 -19.86 15.68
CA ASP A 213 -8.55 -20.42 15.86
C ASP A 213 -8.08 -21.18 14.62
N LYS A 214 -9.01 -21.93 13.99
CA LYS A 214 -8.72 -22.68 12.77
C LYS A 214 -8.45 -21.75 11.59
N ILE A 215 -9.27 -20.71 11.42
CA ILE A 215 -9.07 -19.70 10.37
C ILE A 215 -7.71 -19.03 10.56
N GLU A 216 -7.41 -18.52 11.76
CA GLU A 216 -6.13 -17.86 12.06
C GLU A 216 -4.93 -18.79 11.81
N HIS A 217 -5.02 -20.05 12.22
CA HIS A 217 -4.00 -21.07 11.98
C HIS A 217 -3.78 -21.32 10.48
N ASP A 218 -4.86 -21.49 9.71
CA ASP A 218 -4.79 -21.77 8.28
C ASP A 218 -4.21 -20.56 7.50
N PHE A 219 -4.60 -19.34 7.87
CA PHE A 219 -4.01 -18.11 7.31
C PHE A 219 -2.51 -18.01 7.57
N TRP A 220 -2.07 -18.35 8.78
CA TRP A 220 -0.64 -18.41 9.09
C TRP A 220 0.07 -19.46 8.22
N HIS A 221 -0.45 -20.68 8.14
CA HIS A 221 0.24 -21.79 7.48
C HIS A 221 0.19 -21.74 5.95
N GLN A 222 -0.89 -21.22 5.36
CA GLN A 222 -1.09 -21.22 3.91
C GLN A 222 -0.66 -19.89 3.27
N ALA A 223 -0.87 -18.77 3.96
CA ALA A 223 -0.62 -17.44 3.41
C ALA A 223 0.49 -16.67 4.12
N GLN A 224 1.02 -17.17 5.25
CA GLN A 224 1.99 -16.46 6.11
C GLN A 224 1.47 -15.11 6.59
N ILE A 225 0.17 -15.05 6.92
CA ILE A 225 -0.51 -13.85 7.41
C ILE A 225 -0.83 -14.04 8.88
N HIS A 226 -0.47 -13.06 9.70
CA HIS A 226 -0.92 -12.97 11.08
C HIS A 226 -2.33 -12.36 11.10
N LEU A 227 -3.34 -13.21 10.98
CA LEU A 227 -4.75 -12.82 11.04
C LEU A 227 -5.23 -12.80 12.50
N VAL A 228 -6.03 -11.80 12.85
CA VAL A 228 -6.81 -11.76 14.09
C VAL A 228 -8.28 -11.61 13.71
N CYS A 229 -9.12 -12.58 14.08
CA CYS A 229 -10.54 -12.50 13.79
C CYS A 229 -11.30 -11.95 15.00
N HIS A 230 -12.07 -10.89 14.78
CA HIS A 230 -13.09 -10.46 15.73
C HIS A 230 -14.35 -11.30 15.51
N ILE A 231 -14.90 -11.86 16.59
CA ILE A 231 -16.14 -12.65 16.54
C ILE A 231 -17.32 -11.69 16.59
N ASP A 232 -18.13 -11.69 15.53
CA ASP A 232 -19.33 -10.86 15.44
C ASP A 232 -20.62 -11.72 15.44
N PRO A 233 -21.43 -11.70 16.51
CA PRO A 233 -22.61 -12.53 16.61
C PRO A 233 -23.83 -11.90 15.90
N ILE A 234 -24.39 -12.59 14.92
CA ILE A 234 -25.58 -12.19 14.16
C ILE A 234 -26.79 -13.04 14.56
N ASP A 235 -27.88 -12.40 14.96
CA ASP A 235 -29.16 -13.08 15.26
C ASP A 235 -29.99 -13.31 13.99
N ILE A 236 -29.66 -14.40 13.28
CA ILE A 236 -30.35 -14.81 12.05
C ILE A 236 -31.79 -15.30 12.26
N ASN A 237 -32.16 -15.68 13.49
CA ASN A 237 -33.46 -16.30 13.77
C ASN A 237 -34.54 -15.29 14.17
N ASN A 238 -34.18 -14.03 14.39
CA ASN A 238 -35.13 -12.99 14.71
C ASN A 238 -35.79 -12.41 13.45
N GLN A 239 -36.94 -12.98 13.06
CA GLN A 239 -37.74 -12.50 11.93
C GLN A 239 -38.09 -11.00 11.98
N LYS A 240 -38.07 -10.36 13.17
CA LYS A 240 -38.25 -8.91 13.26
C LYS A 240 -37.00 -8.15 12.81
N TYR A 241 -35.81 -8.63 13.15
CA TYR A 241 -34.54 -8.00 12.73
C TYR A 241 -34.30 -8.20 11.24
N ALA A 242 -34.58 -9.39 10.70
CA ALA A 242 -34.53 -9.63 9.25
C ALA A 242 -35.37 -8.62 8.45
N LYS A 243 -36.59 -8.31 8.90
CA LYS A 243 -37.46 -7.30 8.26
C LYS A 243 -36.92 -5.87 8.37
N ILE A 244 -36.25 -5.54 9.48
CA ILE A 244 -35.63 -4.22 9.66
C ILE A 244 -34.41 -4.11 8.74
N TYR A 245 -33.60 -5.16 8.67
CA TYR A 245 -32.45 -5.25 7.77
C TYR A 245 -32.86 -5.13 6.29
N GLU A 246 -33.88 -5.89 5.85
CA GLU A 246 -34.44 -5.77 4.50
C GLU A 246 -34.90 -4.34 4.17
N ALA A 247 -35.50 -3.64 5.14
CA ALA A 247 -35.92 -2.26 4.98
C ALA A 247 -34.72 -1.30 4.87
N VAL A 248 -33.67 -1.50 5.69
CA VAL A 248 -32.42 -0.72 5.60
C VAL A 248 -31.77 -0.90 4.23
N GLN A 249 -31.57 -2.14 3.80
CA GLN A 249 -31.02 -2.46 2.48
C GLN A 249 -31.84 -1.83 1.34
N ALA A 250 -33.17 -1.88 1.43
CA ALA A 250 -34.04 -1.27 0.42
C ALA A 250 -33.90 0.27 0.37
N VAL A 251 -33.76 0.92 1.52
CA VAL A 251 -33.53 2.38 1.60
C VAL A 251 -32.17 2.73 1.02
N ILE A 252 -31.11 2.04 1.44
CA ILE A 252 -29.75 2.36 0.99
C ILE A 252 -29.61 2.13 -0.52
N LYS A 253 -30.17 1.04 -1.04
CA LYS A 253 -30.20 0.74 -2.47
C LYS A 253 -31.01 1.76 -3.28
N HIS A 254 -32.02 2.42 -2.69
CA HIS A 254 -32.83 3.42 -3.36
C HIS A 254 -32.03 4.65 -3.83
N TYR A 255 -30.95 4.98 -3.13
CA TYR A 255 -30.12 6.13 -3.48
C TYR A 255 -29.35 5.93 -4.79
N GLU A 256 -29.18 4.68 -5.27
CA GLU A 256 -28.41 4.36 -6.49
C GLU A 256 -26.98 4.93 -6.50
N LEU A 257 -26.43 5.25 -5.32
CA LEU A 257 -25.09 5.84 -5.16
C LEU A 257 -24.00 4.78 -4.95
N GLY A 258 -24.31 3.49 -5.10
CA GLY A 258 -23.37 2.40 -4.85
C GLY A 258 -23.01 2.22 -3.36
N LEU A 259 -23.86 2.69 -2.45
CA LEU A 259 -23.70 2.52 -1.00
C LEU A 259 -23.88 1.05 -0.60
N THR A 260 -23.05 0.57 0.31
CA THR A 260 -23.19 -0.73 0.98
C THR A 260 -23.31 -0.53 2.49
N THR A 261 -23.80 -1.53 3.23
CA THR A 261 -23.97 -1.45 4.69
C THR A 261 -23.36 -2.64 5.39
N HIS A 262 -22.69 -2.41 6.52
CA HIS A 262 -22.16 -3.45 7.40
C HIS A 262 -22.50 -3.14 8.88
N ASP A 263 -22.10 -4.04 9.78
CA ASP A 263 -22.26 -3.91 11.24
C ASP A 263 -23.70 -3.61 11.71
N PHE A 264 -24.69 -4.27 11.09
CA PHE A 264 -26.09 -4.02 11.43
C PHE A 264 -26.47 -4.61 12.79
N HIS A 265 -26.88 -3.73 13.71
CA HIS A 265 -27.35 -4.07 15.03
C HIS A 265 -28.71 -3.42 15.35
N VAL A 266 -29.55 -4.13 16.11
CA VAL A 266 -30.82 -3.60 16.61
C VAL A 266 -30.91 -3.80 18.11
N GLU A 267 -30.97 -2.69 18.84
CA GLU A 267 -31.20 -2.66 20.29
C GLU A 267 -32.63 -2.18 20.59
N GLU A 268 -33.31 -2.85 21.53
CA GLU A 268 -34.61 -2.41 22.05
C GLU A 268 -34.38 -1.58 23.32
N LEU A 269 -34.66 -0.27 23.24
CA LEU A 269 -34.42 0.68 24.32
C LEU A 269 -35.46 0.51 25.44
N VAL A 270 -35.11 0.96 26.65
CA VAL A 270 -35.94 0.83 27.87
C VAL A 270 -37.32 1.51 27.73
N ASN A 271 -37.45 2.50 26.84
CA ASN A 271 -38.70 3.21 26.55
C ASN A 271 -39.58 2.51 25.49
N GLY A 272 -39.12 1.39 24.93
CA GLY A 272 -39.79 0.63 23.87
C GLY A 272 -39.47 1.12 22.44
N ASP A 273 -38.65 2.16 22.29
CA ASP A 273 -38.12 2.56 20.98
C ASP A 273 -37.03 1.59 20.53
N LYS A 274 -36.79 1.51 19.22
CA LYS A 274 -35.69 0.71 18.67
C LYS A 274 -34.57 1.62 18.20
N LEU A 275 -33.35 1.29 18.63
CA LEU A 275 -32.12 1.85 18.09
C LEU A 275 -31.59 0.89 17.03
N ILE A 276 -31.38 1.40 15.83
CA ILE A 276 -30.77 0.68 14.71
C ILE A 276 -29.39 1.29 14.52
N GLN A 277 -28.35 0.47 14.60
CA GLN A 277 -26.97 0.86 14.36
C GLN A 277 -26.49 0.12 13.12
N PHE A 278 -25.85 0.83 12.20
CA PHE A 278 -25.20 0.23 11.03
C PHE A 278 -24.28 1.24 10.39
N ASP A 279 -23.29 0.74 9.68
CA ASP A 279 -22.32 1.56 8.97
C ASP A 279 -22.65 1.59 7.48
N VAL A 280 -22.32 2.70 6.82
CA VAL A 280 -22.57 2.92 5.39
C VAL A 280 -21.25 3.25 4.71
N VAL A 281 -20.87 2.42 3.73
CA VAL A 281 -19.70 2.69 2.91
C VAL A 281 -20.08 3.65 1.79
N VAL A 282 -19.38 4.78 1.73
CA VAL A 282 -19.59 5.82 0.72
C VAL A 282 -18.49 5.71 -0.33
N PRO A 283 -18.82 5.42 -1.60
CA PRO A 283 -17.82 5.36 -2.67
C PRO A 283 -17.11 6.71 -2.87
N GLU A 284 -15.80 6.68 -3.18
CA GLU A 284 -14.95 7.87 -3.34
C GLU A 284 -15.48 8.93 -4.33
N HIS A 285 -16.34 8.53 -5.27
CA HIS A 285 -16.90 9.42 -6.29
C HIS A 285 -18.12 10.22 -5.80
N ILE A 286 -18.64 9.94 -4.60
CA ILE A 286 -19.76 10.65 -4.00
C ILE A 286 -19.26 11.89 -3.27
N THR A 287 -19.80 13.05 -3.63
CA THR A 287 -19.44 14.35 -3.04
C THR A 287 -20.47 14.86 -2.02
N THR A 288 -21.56 14.12 -1.83
CA THR A 288 -22.61 14.46 -0.85
C THR A 288 -22.04 14.38 0.55
N SER A 289 -22.39 15.32 1.42
CA SER A 289 -21.92 15.32 2.80
C SER A 289 -22.62 14.21 3.61
N ASP A 290 -21.85 13.58 4.51
CA ASP A 290 -22.36 12.58 5.46
C ASP A 290 -23.57 13.10 6.27
N ASP A 291 -23.58 14.39 6.63
CA ASP A 291 -24.71 15.00 7.33
C ASP A 291 -26.00 15.01 6.48
N GLU A 292 -25.88 15.24 5.17
CA GLU A 292 -27.01 15.23 4.25
C GLU A 292 -27.53 13.81 4.02
N LEU A 293 -26.62 12.84 3.89
CA LEU A 293 -26.96 11.42 3.80
C LEU A 293 -27.64 10.93 5.09
N LEU A 294 -27.09 11.27 6.25
CA LEU A 294 -27.62 10.91 7.57
C LEU A 294 -29.07 11.36 7.72
N VAL A 295 -29.35 12.63 7.40
CA VAL A 295 -30.70 13.20 7.52
C VAL A 295 -31.67 12.52 6.56
N SER A 296 -31.25 12.27 5.32
CA SER A 296 -32.10 11.67 4.29
C SER A 296 -32.42 10.20 4.61
N ILE A 297 -31.42 9.41 4.96
CA ILE A 297 -31.59 7.99 5.32
C ILE A 297 -32.45 7.86 6.59
N ASN A 298 -32.20 8.66 7.63
CA ASN A 298 -33.05 8.65 8.83
C ASN A 298 -34.51 9.01 8.53
N HIS A 299 -34.75 9.95 7.61
CA HIS A 299 -36.10 10.33 7.22
C HIS A 299 -36.84 9.16 6.55
N ASP A 300 -36.20 8.49 5.60
CA ASP A 300 -36.78 7.37 4.85
C ASP A 300 -37.00 6.13 5.74
N LEU A 301 -36.04 5.82 6.62
CA LEU A 301 -36.18 4.72 7.58
C LEU A 301 -37.36 4.94 8.53
N ARG A 302 -37.54 6.15 9.06
CA ARG A 302 -38.70 6.48 9.91
C ARG A 302 -40.03 6.36 9.18
N LYS A 303 -40.06 6.66 7.89
CA LYS A 303 -41.26 6.55 7.06
C LYS A 303 -41.69 5.08 6.86
N ILE A 304 -40.72 4.16 6.78
CA ILE A 304 -40.97 2.73 6.56
C ILE A 304 -41.18 1.97 7.87
N LEU A 305 -40.34 2.23 8.87
CA LEU A 305 -40.25 1.44 10.11
C LEU A 305 -40.97 2.10 11.31
N GLY A 306 -41.38 3.37 11.20
CA GLY A 306 -42.10 4.08 12.25
C GLY A 306 -41.19 4.68 13.33
N GLN A 307 -41.46 4.38 14.61
CA GLN A 307 -40.68 4.87 15.75
C GLN A 307 -39.35 4.11 15.87
N VAL A 308 -38.38 4.52 15.06
CA VAL A 308 -37.00 4.04 15.08
C VAL A 308 -36.02 5.21 15.10
N THR A 309 -34.91 5.01 15.79
CA THR A 309 -33.75 5.91 15.74
C THR A 309 -32.63 5.15 15.04
N ALA A 310 -32.08 5.72 13.97
CA ALA A 310 -30.92 5.15 13.29
C ALA A 310 -29.67 5.96 13.63
N GLU A 311 -28.66 5.28 14.16
CA GLU A 311 -27.31 5.79 14.32
C GLU A 311 -26.46 5.19 13.20
N ILE A 312 -25.89 6.05 12.37
CA ILE A 312 -25.22 5.65 11.12
C ILE A 312 -23.80 6.21 11.14
N THR A 313 -22.80 5.34 11.01
CA THR A 313 -21.42 5.74 10.76
C THR A 313 -21.16 5.71 9.26
N PHE A 314 -20.48 6.73 8.73
CA PHE A 314 -20.12 6.77 7.31
C PHE A 314 -18.64 6.49 7.13
N ASP A 315 -18.34 5.42 6.39
CA ASP A 315 -16.98 5.00 6.11
C ASP A 315 -16.60 5.29 4.66
N HIS A 316 -15.47 5.98 4.51
CA HIS A 316 -14.94 6.40 3.20
C HIS A 316 -13.73 5.57 2.75
N ASN A 317 -13.31 4.57 3.54
CA ASN A 317 -11.99 3.93 3.40
C ASN A 317 -12.02 2.39 3.36
N TYR A 318 -13.02 1.76 2.73
CA TYR A 318 -13.03 0.30 2.56
C TYR A 318 -12.61 -0.18 1.17
N ILE A 319 -11.75 -1.20 1.14
CA ILE A 319 -11.43 -2.04 -0.01
C ILE A 319 -12.01 -3.42 0.33
N GLY A 320 -13.18 -3.72 -0.19
CA GLY A 320 -13.81 -5.03 -0.02
C GLY A 320 -15.23 -5.02 -0.54
N ASP A 321 -15.56 -5.96 -1.41
CA ASP A 321 -16.94 -6.29 -1.71
C ASP A 321 -17.52 -7.01 -0.47
N ASP A 322 -18.65 -6.54 0.02
CA ASP A 322 -19.37 -7.13 1.15
C ASP A 322 -19.83 -8.56 0.80
N HIS A 323 -19.45 -9.52 1.62
CA HIS A 323 -19.77 -10.94 1.47
C HIS A 323 -20.70 -11.47 2.57
N SER A 324 -21.44 -10.59 3.26
CA SER A 324 -22.53 -11.00 4.15
C SER A 324 -23.57 -11.84 3.39
N LEU A 325 -23.60 -13.14 3.67
CA LEU A 325 -24.63 -14.05 3.18
C LEU A 325 -25.71 -14.14 4.26
N ILE A 326 -26.77 -13.38 4.09
CA ILE A 326 -28.03 -13.65 4.79
C ILE A 326 -28.63 -14.96 4.27
#